data_AF-A0A937ZTF7-F1
#
_entry.id   AF-A0A937ZTF7-F1
#
_cell.length_a   1.000
_cell.length_b   1.000
_cell.length_c   1.000
_cell.angle_alpha   90.00
_cell.angle_beta   90.00
_cell.angle_gamma   90.00
#
_symmetry.space_group_name_H-M   'P 1'
#
loop_
_entity.id
_entity.type
_entity.pdbx_description
1 polymer ?
#
loop_
_entity_poly.entity_id
_entity_poly.type
_entity_poly.pdbx_seq_one_letter_code
_entity_poly.pdbx_strand_id
1 'polypeptide(L)'
;MQVLRTIVWVTVTILILLFILFNVGNYADLNVWPEVGAEPPVIVAGPVWAFALGFFLLGFAPMWLLKRAQGWRLKRRIASLENSLRAASAVAPVALPDPEPEPKAPQAIEPARPSTEESNRTNVP
;
A
#
# COMPACT_ATOMS: atom_id res chain seq x y z
N MET A 1 1.74 -11.92 -14.23
CA MET A 1 2.74 -11.85 -13.13
C MET A 1 3.22 -13.22 -12.64
N GLN A 2 2.34 -14.21 -12.50
CA GLN A 2 2.72 -15.52 -11.94
C GLN A 2 3.61 -16.34 -12.89
N VAL A 3 3.33 -16.35 -14.20
CA VAL A 3 4.13 -17.08 -15.20
C VAL A 3 5.57 -16.56 -15.26
N LEU A 4 5.78 -15.24 -15.38
CA LEU A 4 7.12 -14.65 -15.39
C LEU A 4 7.89 -14.97 -14.10
N ARG A 5 7.21 -14.89 -12.95
CA ARG A 5 7.81 -15.28 -11.66
C ARG A 5 8.23 -16.75 -11.68
N THR A 6 7.37 -17.65 -12.17
CA THR A 6 7.69 -19.08 -12.27
C THR A 6 8.87 -19.33 -13.20
N ILE A 7 8.90 -18.71 -14.38
CA ILE A 7 10.01 -18.86 -15.34
C ILE A 7 11.33 -18.43 -14.68
N VAL A 8 11.37 -17.26 -14.05
CA VAL A 8 12.58 -16.78 -13.36
C VAL A 8 13.04 -17.77 -12.29
N TRP A 9 12.13 -18.27 -11.46
CA TRP A 9 12.48 -19.26 -10.44
C TRP A 9 12.96 -20.59 -11.01
N VAL A 10 12.34 -21.06 -12.09
CA VAL A 10 12.76 -22.28 -12.78
C VAL A 10 14.15 -22.13 -13.37
N THR A 11 14.42 -21.01 -14.06
CA THR A 11 15.75 -20.73 -14.62
C THR A 11 16.82 -20.64 -13.54
N VAL A 12 16.56 -19.93 -12.44
CA VAL A 12 17.49 -19.85 -11.30
C VAL A 12 17.74 -21.23 -10.69
N THR A 13 16.69 -22.04 -10.52
CA THR A 13 16.82 -23.40 -9.98
C THR A 13 17.68 -24.29 -10.88
N ILE A 14 17.47 -24.24 -12.20
CA ILE A 14 18.28 -24.98 -13.17
C ILE A 14 19.75 -24.55 -13.09
N LEU A 15 20.03 -23.24 -13.04
CA LEU A 15 21.39 -22.72 -12.90
C LEU A 15 22.08 -23.22 -11.62
N ILE A 16 21.38 -23.18 -10.49
CA ILE A 16 21.91 -23.68 -9.20
C ILE A 16 22.20 -25.18 -9.28
N LEU A 17 21.28 -25.97 -9.85
CA LEU A 17 21.48 -27.41 -10.02
C LEU A 17 22.71 -27.70 -10.87
N LEU A 18 22.81 -27.06 -12.05
CA LEU A 18 23.98 -27.22 -12.92
C LEU A 18 25.27 -26.86 -12.18
N PHE A 19 25.28 -25.74 -11.46
CA PHE A 19 26.44 -25.31 -10.68
C PHE A 19 26.85 -26.35 -9.63
N ILE A 20 25.90 -26.93 -8.90
CA ILE A 20 26.15 -27.99 -7.91
C ILE A 20 26.72 -29.23 -8.60
N LEU A 21 26.10 -29.70 -9.70
CA LEU A 21 26.56 -30.90 -10.42
C LEU A 21 28.00 -30.74 -10.93
N PHE A 22 28.34 -29.57 -11.48
CA PHE A 22 29.69 -29.30 -11.97
C PHE A 22 30.73 -29.06 -10.86
N ASN A 23 30.31 -28.75 -9.62
CA ASN A 23 31.21 -28.44 -8.51
C ASN A 23 31.17 -29.46 -7.35
N VAL A 24 30.52 -30.62 -7.51
CA VAL A 24 30.33 -31.58 -6.42
C VAL A 24 31.65 -32.20 -5.92
N GLY A 25 32.64 -32.35 -6.80
CA GLY A 25 33.96 -32.91 -6.48
C GLY A 25 35.01 -31.86 -6.10
N ASN A 26 34.68 -30.58 -6.20
CA ASN A 26 35.60 -29.49 -5.89
C ASN A 26 35.47 -29.10 -4.41
N TYR A 27 36.55 -29.32 -3.67
CA TYR A 27 36.69 -28.87 -2.29
C TYR A 27 37.56 -27.62 -2.28
N ALA A 28 37.12 -26.62 -1.54
CA ALA A 28 37.89 -25.40 -1.34
C ALA A 28 38.21 -25.25 0.14
N ASP A 29 39.48 -24.93 0.40
CA ASP A 29 39.95 -24.51 1.70
C ASP A 29 39.79 -23.00 1.77
N LEU A 30 38.72 -22.55 2.44
CA LEU A 30 38.48 -21.13 2.65
C LEU A 30 39.19 -20.68 3.93
N ASN A 31 40.19 -19.81 3.76
CA ASN A 31 40.74 -19.08 4.88
C ASN A 31 39.81 -17.91 5.21
N VAL A 32 38.99 -18.07 6.25
CA VAL A 32 37.97 -17.07 6.63
C VAL A 32 38.61 -15.85 7.29
N TRP A 33 39.83 -16.00 7.82
CA TRP A 33 40.54 -14.93 8.49
C TRP A 33 42.06 -15.11 8.36
N PRO A 34 42.71 -14.45 7.39
CA PRO A 34 44.16 -14.46 7.28
C PRO A 34 44.75 -13.52 8.33
N GLU A 35 44.83 -13.97 9.58
CA GLU A 35 45.69 -13.31 10.55
C GLU A 35 47.15 -13.56 10.16
N VAL A 36 47.88 -12.49 9.86
CA VAL A 36 49.33 -12.53 9.65
C VAL A 36 49.97 -12.93 10.98
N GLY A 37 50.22 -14.23 11.17
CA GLY A 37 50.91 -14.78 12.35
C GLY A 37 50.09 -15.74 13.23
N ALA A 38 48.83 -16.04 12.91
CA ALA A 38 48.06 -17.06 13.61
C ALA A 38 48.27 -18.44 12.96
N GLU A 39 49.08 -19.27 13.60
CA GLU A 39 49.25 -20.69 13.26
C GLU A 39 48.36 -21.52 14.21
N PRO A 40 47.40 -22.33 13.72
CA PRO A 40 46.99 -22.53 12.33
C PRO A 40 45.90 -21.54 11.86
N PRO A 41 45.86 -21.19 10.56
CA PRO A 41 44.77 -20.41 9.99
C PRO A 41 43.42 -21.11 10.16
N VAL A 42 42.36 -20.34 10.37
CA VAL A 42 40.99 -20.87 10.43
C VAL A 42 40.57 -21.26 9.01
N ILE A 43 40.88 -22.50 8.65
CA ILE A 43 40.51 -23.12 7.38
C ILE A 43 39.14 -23.77 7.55
N VAL A 44 38.16 -23.27 6.81
CA VAL A 44 36.89 -23.97 6.64
C VAL A 44 36.99 -24.73 5.32
N ALA A 45 37.32 -26.01 5.43
CA ALA A 45 37.31 -26.93 4.30
C ALA A 45 35.86 -27.35 4.04
N GLY A 46 35.40 -27.15 2.81
CA GLY A 46 34.05 -27.53 2.43
C GLY A 46 33.88 -27.60 0.92
N PRO A 47 32.79 -28.25 0.48
CA PRO A 47 32.51 -28.31 -0.93
C PRO A 47 32.16 -26.91 -1.46
N VAL A 48 32.73 -26.56 -2.61
CA VAL A 48 32.59 -25.22 -3.23
C VAL A 48 31.13 -24.84 -3.41
N TRP A 49 30.27 -25.81 -3.75
CA TRP A 49 28.85 -25.57 -3.96
C TRP A 49 28.11 -25.10 -2.70
N ALA A 50 28.51 -25.57 -1.52
CA ALA A 50 27.88 -25.18 -0.26
C ALA A 50 28.23 -23.73 0.09
N PHE A 51 29.48 -23.33 -0.10
CA PHE A 51 29.91 -21.95 0.12
C PHE A 51 29.25 -20.98 -0.86
N ALA A 52 29.26 -21.30 -2.15
CA ALA A 52 28.61 -20.48 -3.17
C ALA A 52 27.12 -20.28 -2.88
N LEU A 53 26.41 -21.35 -2.50
CA LEU A 53 25.00 -21.27 -2.12
C LEU A 53 24.82 -20.46 -0.83
N GLY A 54 25.70 -20.63 0.15
CA GLY A 54 25.70 -19.86 1.39
C GLY A 54 25.82 -18.36 1.15
N PHE A 55 26.82 -17.91 0.40
CA PHE A 55 27.01 -16.49 0.06
C PHE A 55 25.88 -15.95 -0.82
N PHE A 56 25.39 -16.75 -1.77
CA PHE A 56 24.25 -16.36 -2.59
C PHE A 56 22.99 -16.11 -1.73
N LEU A 57 22.68 -17.03 -0.82
CA LEU A 57 21.57 -16.85 0.12
C LEU A 57 21.82 -15.66 1.05
N LEU A 58 23.04 -15.47 1.53
CA LEU A 58 23.37 -14.40 2.45
C LEU A 58 23.23 -13.01 1.81
N GLY A 59 23.59 -12.87 0.52
CA GLY A 59 23.36 -11.65 -0.24
C GLY A 59 21.91 -11.47 -0.68
N PHE A 60 21.20 -12.56 -0.98
CA PHE A 60 19.82 -12.50 -1.46
C PHE A 60 18.79 -12.34 -0.33
N ALA A 61 19.03 -12.90 0.85
CA ALA A 61 18.15 -12.84 2.00
C ALA A 61 17.76 -11.41 2.42
N PRO A 62 18.69 -10.45 2.61
CA PRO A 62 18.34 -9.09 2.98
C PRO A 62 17.50 -8.39 1.90
N MET A 63 17.82 -8.60 0.62
CA MET A 63 17.08 -8.01 -0.49
C MET A 63 15.65 -8.58 -0.59
N TRP A 64 15.50 -9.90 -0.44
CA TRP A 64 14.19 -10.57 -0.44
C TRP A 64 13.33 -10.12 0.74
N LEU A 65 13.92 -10.01 1.93
CA LEU A 65 13.23 -9.59 3.15
C LEU A 65 12.71 -8.15 3.03
N LEU A 66 13.52 -7.23 2.49
CA LEU A 66 13.11 -5.84 2.23
C LEU A 66 11.89 -5.78 1.29
N LYS A 67 11.94 -6.50 0.16
CA LYS A 67 10.83 -6.57 -0.78
C LYS A 67 9.55 -7.11 -0.10
N ARG A 68 9.70 -8.15 0.73
CA ARG A 68 8.57 -8.75 1.46
C ARG A 68 8.00 -7.78 2.49
N ALA A 69 8.85 -7.08 3.23
CA ALA A 69 8.48 -6.11 4.25
C ALA A 69 7.73 -4.90 3.66
N GLN A 70 8.17 -4.39 2.51
CA GLN A 70 7.47 -3.31 1.81
C GLN A 70 6.03 -3.73 1.45
N GLY A 71 5.86 -4.89 0.81
CA GLY A 71 4.52 -5.39 0.47
C GLY A 71 3.62 -5.58 1.70
N TRP A 72 4.18 -6.02 2.83
CA TRP A 72 3.45 -6.14 4.10
C TRP A 72 3.05 -4.77 4.66
N ARG A 73 3.95 -3.80 4.64
CA ARG A 73 3.70 -2.43 5.13
C ARG A 73 2.61 -1.74 4.32
N LEU A 74 2.65 -1.86 2.99
CA LEU A 74 1.65 -1.25 2.11
C LEU A 74 0.26 -1.84 2.36
N LYS A 75 0.16 -3.17 2.45
CA LYS A 75 -1.12 -3.85 2.75
C LYS A 75 -1.72 -3.41 4.08
N ARG A 76 -0.91 -3.29 5.14
CA ARG A 76 -1.37 -2.76 6.44
C ARG A 76 -1.89 -1.33 6.35
N ARG A 77 -1.17 -0.45 5.62
CA ARG A 77 -1.60 0.94 5.44
C ARG A 77 -2.94 1.03 4.70
N ILE A 78 -3.10 0.26 3.63
CA ILE A 78 -4.35 0.20 2.87
C ILE A 78 -5.50 -0.26 3.77
N ALA A 79 -5.32 -1.36 4.53
CA ALA A 79 -6.34 -1.85 5.45
C ALA A 79 -6.73 -0.81 6.53
N SER A 80 -5.75 -0.06 7.05
CA SER A 80 -6.02 1.03 7.98
C SER A 80 -6.83 2.15 7.34
N LEU A 81 -6.49 2.55 6.12
CA LEU A 81 -7.20 3.60 5.38
C LEU A 81 -8.63 3.18 5.04
N GLU A 82 -8.82 1.95 4.61
CA GLU A 82 -10.15 1.36 4.35
C GLU A 82 -11.01 1.37 5.62
N ASN A 83 -10.43 1.02 6.77
CA ASN A 83 -11.15 1.04 8.04
C ASN A 83 -11.50 2.47 8.49
N SER A 84 -10.57 3.43 8.34
CA SER A 84 -10.84 4.84 8.64
C SER A 84 -11.91 5.44 7.72
N LEU A 85 -11.89 5.11 6.42
CA LEU A 85 -12.93 5.48 5.47
C LEU A 85 -14.30 4.90 5.87
N ARG A 86 -14.35 3.61 6.21
CA ARG A 86 -15.60 2.99 6.70
C ARG A 86 -16.10 3.66 7.97
N ALA A 87 -15.24 3.92 8.95
CA ALA A 87 -15.61 4.60 10.18
C ALA A 87 -16.10 6.03 9.92
N ALA A 88 -15.42 6.80 9.06
CA ALA A 88 -15.82 8.15 8.68
C ALA A 88 -17.17 8.16 7.93
N SER A 89 -17.42 7.17 7.06
CA SER A 89 -18.70 7.03 6.37
C SER A 89 -19.85 6.54 7.26
N ALA A 90 -19.54 5.93 8.41
CA ALA A 90 -20.52 5.44 9.37
C ALA A 90 -20.95 6.51 10.40
N VAL A 91 -20.21 7.61 10.52
CA VAL A 91 -20.67 8.78 11.27
C VAL A 91 -21.68 9.51 10.40
N ALA A 92 -22.97 9.44 10.79
CA ALA A 92 -24.04 10.21 10.16
C ALA A 92 -23.69 11.70 10.16
N PRO A 93 -24.14 12.49 9.15
CA PRO A 93 -23.87 13.92 9.11
C PRO A 93 -24.29 14.54 10.44
N VAL A 94 -23.37 15.25 11.10
CA VAL A 94 -23.74 16.16 12.18
C VAL A 94 -24.72 17.14 11.56
N ALA A 95 -25.97 17.08 12.01
CA ALA A 95 -26.97 18.09 11.66
C ALA A 95 -26.34 19.46 11.95
N LEU A 96 -26.23 20.29 10.92
CA LEU A 96 -25.88 21.69 11.06
C LEU A 96 -26.78 22.27 12.17
N PRO A 97 -26.25 23.10 13.09
CA PRO A 97 -27.11 23.87 13.97
C PRO A 97 -28.13 24.59 13.08
N ASP A 98 -29.41 24.37 13.37
CA ASP A 98 -30.51 25.09 12.74
C ASP A 98 -30.18 26.59 12.76
N PRO A 99 -30.39 27.36 11.68
CA PRO A 99 -30.12 28.78 11.72
C PRO A 99 -30.92 29.38 12.89
N GLU A 100 -30.20 30.01 13.82
CA GLU A 100 -30.77 30.87 14.86
C GLU A 100 -31.93 31.69 14.27
N PRO A 101 -33.12 31.70 14.89
CA PRO A 101 -34.26 32.39 14.31
C PRO A 101 -33.91 33.87 14.13
N GLU A 102 -33.84 34.30 12.87
CA GLU A 102 -33.57 35.70 12.53
C GLU A 102 -34.55 36.61 13.28
N PRO A 103 -34.07 37.70 13.90
CA PRO A 103 -34.94 38.66 14.56
C PRO A 103 -35.90 39.25 13.52
N LYS A 104 -37.21 39.05 13.75
CA LYS A 104 -38.30 39.63 12.95
C LYS A 104 -38.09 41.13 12.77
N ALA A 105 -37.62 41.54 11.59
CA ALA A 105 -37.62 42.94 11.17
C ALA A 105 -39.01 43.32 10.62
N PRO A 106 -39.48 44.58 10.84
CA PRO A 106 -40.88 44.95 10.70
C PRO A 106 -41.46 44.81 9.29
N GLN A 107 -42.70 44.33 9.22
CA GLN A 107 -43.49 44.16 8.01
C GLN A 107 -43.54 45.46 7.18
N ALA A 108 -42.96 45.40 5.98
CA ALA A 108 -43.12 46.44 4.97
C ALA A 108 -44.55 46.39 4.42
N ILE A 109 -45.23 47.53 4.51
CA ILE A 109 -46.61 47.77 4.10
C ILE A 109 -46.73 47.58 2.58
N GLU A 110 -47.58 46.64 2.16
CA GLU A 110 -47.96 46.42 0.76
C GLU A 110 -48.77 47.64 0.25
N PRO A 111 -48.34 48.35 -0.81
CA PRO A 111 -49.16 49.40 -1.38
C PRO A 111 -50.26 48.76 -2.23
N ALA A 112 -51.47 49.28 -2.04
CA ALA A 112 -52.71 48.86 -2.65
C ALA A 112 -52.62 48.65 -4.17
N ARG A 113 -53.00 47.44 -4.61
CA ARG A 113 -53.45 47.19 -5.99
C ARG A 113 -54.87 47.75 -6.13
N PRO A 114 -55.17 48.67 -7.06
CA PRO A 114 -56.55 49.07 -7.30
C PRO A 114 -57.24 47.95 -8.07
N SER A 115 -58.29 47.41 -7.46
CA SER A 115 -59.27 46.51 -8.03
C SER A 115 -60.14 47.28 -9.03
N THR A 116 -60.00 46.98 -10.32
CA THR A 116 -60.97 47.38 -11.34
C THR A 116 -62.06 46.31 -11.41
N GLU A 117 -63.01 46.36 -10.47
CA GLU A 117 -64.34 45.77 -10.63
C GLU A 117 -65.33 46.91 -10.94
N GLU A 118 -65.41 47.30 -12.22
CA GLU A 118 -66.51 48.12 -12.73
C GLU A 118 -67.69 47.19 -13.03
N SER A 119 -68.37 46.78 -11.96
CA SER A 119 -69.71 46.19 -12.01
C SER A 119 -70.74 47.32 -11.98
N ASN A 120 -71.62 47.32 -12.99
CA ASN A 120 -72.96 47.91 -13.00
C ASN A 120 -73.14 49.32 -13.62
N ARG A 121 -73.54 49.34 -14.91
CA ARG A 121 -74.63 50.21 -15.38
C ARG A 121 -75.65 49.43 -16.22
N THR A 122 -76.71 48.97 -15.54
CA THR A 122 -78.12 49.35 -15.78
C THR A 122 -78.76 49.15 -17.17
N ASN A 123 -79.70 48.20 -17.20
CA ASN A 123 -80.97 48.09 -17.94
C ASN A 123 -81.49 49.24 -18.85
N VAL A 124 -81.89 48.86 -20.08
CA VAL A 124 -83.22 49.02 -20.78
C VAL A 124 -83.71 50.45 -21.11
N PRO A 125 -84.50 50.72 -22.21
CA PRO A 125 -85.14 49.85 -23.21
C PRO A 125 -84.58 49.90 -24.64
#